data_AF-A0A7V4XT61-F1
#
_entry.id   AF-A0A7V4XT61-F1
#
_cell.length_a   1.000
_cell.length_b   1.000
_cell.length_c   1.000
_cell.angle_alpha   90.00
_cell.angle_beta   90.00
_cell.angle_gamma   90.00
#
_symmetry.space_group_name_H-M   'P 1'
#
loop_
_entity.id
_entity.type
_entity.pdbx_description
1 polymer ?
#
loop_
_entity_poly.entity_id
_entity_poly.type
_entity_poly.pdbx_seq_one_letter_code
_entity_poly.pdbx_strand_id
1 'polypeptide(L)'
;MQLDTREFRAEARFQRVSPQKARLVLELIKGRGVEEALNTVAFTKKSVAPLVEKVLRSAIQNANYLSQEQGLDVDVDNLYVKQAVANDGPRMKRIRPAPMGRAYRYQRRLAHIVISVAERAQAGDLVERVEGDSAAKPAKKAAAKKTAAKKAPAKKTAAKKAPAKKSAKK
;
A
#
# COMPACT_ATOMS: atom_id res chain seq x y z
N MET A 1 -19.04 13.51 -17.65
CA MET A 1 -18.80 14.96 -17.46
C MET A 1 -17.36 15.11 -17.00
N GLN A 2 -16.48 15.65 -17.84
CA GLN A 2 -15.12 16.01 -17.43
C GLN A 2 -15.22 17.28 -16.59
N LEU A 3 -14.99 17.15 -15.29
CA LEU A 3 -14.71 18.32 -14.46
C LEU A 3 -13.26 18.69 -14.77
N ASP A 4 -13.07 19.84 -15.43
CA ASP A 4 -11.77 20.45 -15.69
C ASP A 4 -11.16 20.94 -14.36
N THR A 5 -10.81 20.00 -13.51
CA THR A 5 -9.99 20.24 -12.32
C THR A 5 -8.56 20.36 -12.81
N ARG A 6 -7.92 21.50 -12.57
CA ARG A 6 -6.52 21.74 -12.94
C ARG A 6 -5.64 20.68 -12.30
N GLU A 7 -4.86 19.99 -13.12
CA GLU A 7 -4.00 18.89 -12.69
C GLU A 7 -2.53 19.20 -12.96
N PHE A 8 -1.71 19.02 -11.94
CA PHE A 8 -0.26 19.15 -12.05
C PHE A 8 0.35 17.76 -11.91
N ARG A 9 1.03 17.29 -12.97
CA ARG A 9 1.56 15.93 -13.07
C ARG A 9 3.07 15.91 -12.89
N ALA A 10 3.57 14.87 -12.23
CA ALA A 10 4.98 14.49 -12.21
C ALA A 10 5.16 13.00 -12.47
N GLU A 11 6.28 12.64 -13.09
CA GLU A 11 6.58 11.25 -13.45
C GLU A 11 8.03 10.88 -13.14
N ALA A 12 8.21 9.66 -12.61
CA ALA A 12 9.51 8.98 -12.59
C ALA A 12 9.46 7.75 -13.49
N ARG A 13 10.31 7.73 -14.52
CA ARG A 13 10.35 6.66 -15.52
C ARG A 13 11.55 5.73 -15.31
N PHE A 14 11.37 4.45 -15.71
CA PHE A 14 12.41 3.41 -15.67
C PHE A 14 12.99 3.13 -14.29
N GLN A 15 12.18 3.28 -13.25
CA GLN A 15 12.65 3.02 -11.90
C GLN A 15 12.84 1.52 -11.67
N ARG A 16 13.96 1.14 -11.05
CA ARG A 16 14.28 -0.22 -10.59
C ARG A 16 13.51 -0.65 -9.33
N VAL A 17 12.19 -0.56 -9.38
CA VAL A 17 11.28 -1.02 -8.33
C VAL A 17 10.16 -1.88 -8.92
N SER A 18 9.63 -2.81 -8.12
CA SER A 18 8.45 -3.57 -8.53
C SER A 18 7.22 -2.66 -8.45
N PRO A 19 6.36 -2.62 -9.47
CA PRO A 19 5.14 -1.81 -9.44
C PRO A 19 4.25 -2.11 -8.24
N GLN A 20 4.15 -3.37 -7.83
CA GLN A 20 3.35 -3.78 -6.66
C GLN A 20 3.86 -3.14 -5.36
N LYS A 21 5.19 -3.03 -5.18
CA LYS A 21 5.78 -2.40 -4.00
C LYS A 21 5.53 -0.89 -3.98
N ALA A 22 5.52 -0.26 -5.16
CA ALA A 22 5.18 1.15 -5.30
C ALA A 22 3.69 1.40 -5.03
N ARG A 23 2.79 0.56 -5.55
CA ARG A 23 1.33 0.68 -5.32
C ARG A 23 0.96 0.72 -3.84
N LEU A 24 1.59 -0.11 -3.01
CA LEU A 24 1.35 -0.11 -1.56
C LEU A 24 1.60 1.25 -0.90
N VAL A 25 2.55 2.05 -1.41
CA VAL A 25 2.83 3.39 -0.88
C VAL A 25 1.90 4.43 -1.52
N LEU A 26 1.69 4.31 -2.84
CA LEU A 26 0.83 5.23 -3.59
C LEU A 26 -0.63 5.19 -3.13
N GLU A 27 -1.10 4.01 -2.70
CA GLU A 27 -2.45 3.82 -2.17
C GLU A 27 -2.66 4.50 -0.81
N LEU A 28 -1.60 4.64 -0.01
CA LEU A 28 -1.67 5.36 1.27
C LEU A 28 -1.90 6.86 1.06
N ILE A 29 -1.27 7.45 0.05
CA ILE A 29 -1.33 8.90 -0.20
C ILE A 29 -2.48 9.34 -1.09
N LYS A 30 -3.08 8.41 -1.85
CA LYS A 30 -4.13 8.74 -2.80
C LYS A 30 -5.34 9.34 -2.07
N GLY A 31 -5.79 10.52 -2.49
CA GLY A 31 -6.93 11.23 -1.91
C GLY A 31 -6.61 12.07 -0.67
N ARG A 32 -5.38 12.02 -0.14
CA ARG A 32 -4.94 12.87 0.98
C ARG A 32 -4.50 14.25 0.49
N GLY A 33 -4.52 15.21 1.42
CA GLY A 33 -3.87 16.51 1.23
C GLY A 33 -2.36 16.36 1.02
N VAL A 34 -1.75 17.32 0.33
CA VAL A 34 -0.32 17.24 -0.02
C VAL A 34 0.58 17.16 1.22
N GLU A 35 0.30 17.96 2.25
CA GLU A 35 1.09 17.98 3.49
C GLU A 35 0.99 16.64 4.24
N GLU A 36 -0.22 16.13 4.41
CA GLU A 36 -0.47 14.83 5.05
C GLU A 36 0.19 13.68 4.26
N ALA A 37 0.17 13.75 2.93
CA ALA A 37 0.83 12.80 2.06
C ALA A 37 2.36 12.83 2.22
N LEU A 38 2.98 14.02 2.31
CA LEU A 38 4.42 14.15 2.56
C LEU A 38 4.83 13.51 3.89
N ASN A 39 4.08 13.80 4.96
CA ASN A 39 4.30 13.23 6.28
C ASN A 39 4.14 11.70 6.27
N THR A 40 3.07 11.21 5.64
CA THR A 40 2.81 9.77 5.52
C THR A 40 3.95 9.05 4.82
N VAL A 41 4.46 9.60 3.71
CA VAL A 41 5.56 8.99 2.94
C VAL A 41 6.87 9.02 3.74
N ALA A 42 7.19 10.14 4.40
CA ALA A 42 8.42 10.30 5.17
C ALA A 42 8.58 9.23 6.27
N PHE A 43 7.49 8.86 6.96
CA PHE A 43 7.51 7.89 8.05
C PHE A 43 7.13 6.46 7.62
N THR A 44 6.86 6.23 6.33
CA THR A 44 6.54 4.89 5.82
C THR A 44 7.79 4.02 5.73
N LYS A 45 7.79 2.86 6.40
CA LYS A 45 8.92 1.90 6.46
C LYS A 45 9.23 1.17 5.13
N LYS A 46 8.68 1.61 3.99
CA LYS A 46 8.87 0.95 2.69
C LYS A 46 10.05 1.59 1.96
N SER A 47 10.92 0.77 1.37
CA SER A 47 12.08 1.25 0.61
C SER A 47 11.74 2.12 -0.61
N VAL A 48 10.48 2.11 -1.06
CA VAL A 48 10.00 2.89 -2.21
C VAL A 48 9.58 4.31 -1.80
N ALA A 49 9.41 4.56 -0.49
CA ALA A 49 8.94 5.85 0.01
C ALA A 49 9.80 7.05 -0.41
N PRO A 50 11.16 7.03 -0.31
CA PRO A 50 11.99 8.18 -0.69
C PRO A 50 11.88 8.54 -2.18
N LEU A 51 11.55 7.56 -3.03
CA LEU A 51 11.31 7.81 -4.44
C LEU A 51 9.96 8.49 -4.67
N VAL A 52 8.90 8.01 -4.01
CA VAL A 52 7.56 8.59 -4.10
C VAL A 52 7.57 10.02 -3.58
N GLU A 53 8.29 10.28 -2.48
CA GLU A 53 8.50 11.61 -1.92
C GLU A 53 9.10 12.58 -2.93
N LYS A 54 10.14 12.17 -3.67
CA LYS A 54 10.75 12.99 -4.73
C LYS A 54 9.78 13.33 -5.85
N VAL A 55 8.96 12.36 -6.29
CA VAL A 55 7.96 12.58 -7.34
C VAL A 55 6.86 13.51 -6.84
N LEU A 56 6.40 13.32 -5.60
CA LEU A 56 5.38 14.19 -5.00
C LEU A 56 5.88 15.62 -4.86
N ARG A 57 7.11 15.82 -4.34
CA ARG A 57 7.76 17.14 -4.30
C ARG A 57 7.88 17.78 -5.67
N SER A 58 8.23 16.99 -6.69
CA SER A 58 8.29 17.49 -8.07
C SER A 58 6.91 17.93 -8.58
N ALA A 59 5.82 17.25 -8.21
CA ALA A 59 4.46 17.65 -8.60
C ALA A 59 4.07 19.01 -7.98
N ILE A 60 4.42 19.22 -6.70
CA ILE A 60 4.19 20.49 -6.00
C ILE A 60 5.02 21.61 -6.66
N GLN A 61 6.29 21.36 -6.96
CA GLN A 61 7.14 22.34 -7.64
C GLN A 61 6.61 22.69 -9.03
N ASN A 62 6.07 21.71 -9.77
CA ASN A 62 5.41 21.98 -11.05
C ASN A 62 4.16 22.85 -10.89
N ALA A 63 3.38 22.64 -9.83
CA ALA A 63 2.23 23.49 -9.50
C ALA A 63 2.67 24.93 -9.20
N ASN A 64 3.68 25.11 -8.37
CA ASN A 64 4.24 26.42 -8.02
C ASN A 64 4.83 27.15 -9.24
N TYR A 65 5.56 26.42 -10.09
CA TYR A 65 6.15 26.98 -11.30
C TYR A 65 5.07 27.49 -12.27
N LEU A 66 4.04 26.70 -12.52
CA LEU A 66 2.93 27.08 -13.40
C LEU A 66 2.09 28.23 -12.82
N SER A 67 1.96 28.29 -11.49
CA SER A 67 1.35 29.43 -10.79
C SER A 67 2.09 30.74 -11.10
N GLN A 68 3.42 30.74 -11.00
CA GLN A 68 4.23 31.93 -11.26
C GLN A 68 4.23 32.36 -12.74
N GLU A 69 4.35 31.41 -13.67
CA GLU A 69 4.37 31.73 -15.10
C GLU A 69 3.02 32.21 -15.64
N GLN A 70 1.92 31.61 -15.16
CA GLN A 70 0.57 31.89 -15.68
C GLN A 70 -0.18 32.93 -14.83
N GLY A 71 0.44 33.43 -13.76
CA GLY A 71 -0.18 34.39 -12.83
C GLY A 71 -1.40 33.82 -12.10
N LEU A 72 -1.43 32.50 -11.87
CA LEU A 72 -2.53 31.81 -11.20
C LEU A 72 -2.23 31.72 -9.71
N ASP A 73 -3.18 32.11 -8.86
CA ASP A 73 -3.06 31.92 -7.42
C ASP A 73 -3.38 30.46 -7.09
N VAL A 74 -2.34 29.63 -6.93
CA VAL A 74 -2.47 28.22 -6.54
C VAL A 74 -1.91 28.08 -5.15
N ASP A 75 -2.80 27.83 -4.19
CA ASP A 75 -2.40 27.57 -2.82
C ASP A 75 -1.99 26.11 -2.64
N VAL A 76 -0.81 25.90 -2.05
CA VAL A 76 -0.23 24.57 -1.80
C VAL A 76 -1.08 23.78 -0.81
N ASP A 77 -1.72 24.48 0.13
CA ASP A 77 -2.52 23.84 1.19
C ASP A 77 -3.83 23.27 0.65
N ASN A 78 -4.35 23.83 -0.44
CA ASN A 78 -5.56 23.37 -1.12
C ASN A 78 -5.29 22.23 -2.13
N LEU A 79 -4.03 21.86 -2.35
CA LEU A 79 -3.66 20.76 -3.23
C LEU A 79 -3.89 19.41 -2.55
N TYR A 80 -4.42 18.46 -3.31
CA TYR A 80 -4.56 17.07 -2.88
C TYR A 80 -4.08 16.11 -3.98
N VAL A 81 -3.73 14.89 -3.58
CA VAL A 81 -3.29 13.85 -4.50
C VAL A 81 -4.49 13.23 -5.20
N LYS A 82 -4.80 13.69 -6.42
CA LYS A 82 -5.92 13.18 -7.24
C LYS A 82 -5.61 11.79 -7.79
N GLN A 83 -4.44 11.61 -8.40
CA GLN A 83 -4.04 10.34 -8.98
C GLN A 83 -2.63 9.94 -8.54
N ALA A 84 -2.49 8.69 -8.13
CA ALA A 84 -1.20 8.09 -7.79
C ALA A 84 -1.17 6.66 -8.35
N VAL A 85 -0.41 6.44 -9.41
CA VAL A 85 -0.39 5.17 -10.14
C VAL A 85 1.04 4.71 -10.40
N ALA A 86 1.26 3.39 -10.24
CA ALA A 86 2.49 2.73 -10.68
C ALA A 86 2.16 1.79 -11.85
N ASN A 87 2.61 2.22 -13.03
CA ASN A 87 2.56 1.46 -14.27
C ASN A 87 3.73 0.49 -14.35
N ASP A 88 3.51 -0.63 -15.03
CA ASP A 88 4.57 -1.60 -15.28
C ASP A 88 5.51 -1.06 -16.37
N GLY A 89 6.81 -1.21 -16.16
CA GLY A 89 7.83 -0.83 -17.12
C GLY A 89 8.36 -2.02 -17.92
N PRO A 90 9.35 -1.80 -18.79
CA PRO A 90 9.97 -2.88 -19.54
C PRO A 90 10.62 -3.89 -18.59
N ARG A 91 10.35 -5.17 -18.80
CA ARG A 91 10.82 -6.26 -17.94
C ARG A 91 12.08 -6.90 -18.51
N MET A 92 13.15 -6.90 -17.73
CA MET A 92 14.41 -7.55 -18.10
C MET A 92 14.39 -9.04 -17.75
N LYS A 93 14.54 -9.91 -18.76
CA LYS A 93 14.62 -11.37 -18.59
C LYS A 93 16.04 -11.76 -18.15
N ARG A 94 16.16 -12.60 -17.12
CA ARG A 94 17.43 -13.17 -16.62
C ARG A 94 17.25 -14.65 -16.30
N ILE A 95 18.34 -15.40 -16.29
CA ILE A 95 18.35 -16.83 -16.00
C ILE A 95 19.13 -17.05 -14.69
N ARG A 96 18.66 -17.98 -13.87
CA ARG A 96 19.34 -18.49 -12.69
C ARG A 96 19.53 -20.01 -12.86
N PRO A 97 20.74 -20.54 -12.63
CA PRO A 97 20.96 -21.99 -12.66
C PRO A 97 20.14 -22.68 -11.58
N ALA A 98 19.59 -23.85 -11.90
CA ALA A 98 18.77 -24.67 -11.01
C ALA A 98 19.24 -26.15 -11.07
N PRO A 99 18.84 -26.99 -10.09
CA PRO A 99 19.26 -28.38 -10.03
C PRO A 99 18.89 -29.18 -11.28
N MET A 100 19.64 -30.26 -11.55
CA MET A 100 19.41 -31.17 -12.69
C MET A 100 19.49 -30.47 -14.06
N GLY A 101 20.44 -29.54 -14.25
CA GLY A 101 20.64 -28.83 -15.53
C GLY A 101 19.50 -27.89 -15.92
N ARG A 102 18.59 -27.56 -15.00
CA ARG A 102 17.44 -26.69 -15.27
C ARG A 102 17.83 -25.22 -15.25
N ALA A 103 17.13 -24.41 -16.04
CA ALA A 103 17.32 -22.96 -16.11
C ALA A 103 16.04 -22.23 -15.67
N TYR A 104 16.05 -21.64 -14.46
CA TYR A 104 14.91 -20.85 -13.99
C TYR A 104 15.00 -19.42 -14.50
N ARG A 105 13.91 -18.94 -15.12
CA ARG A 105 13.81 -17.56 -15.60
C ARG A 105 13.25 -16.67 -14.50
N TYR A 106 13.92 -15.55 -14.23
CA TYR A 106 13.38 -14.50 -13.38
C TYR A 106 13.40 -13.16 -14.13
N GLN A 107 12.52 -12.25 -13.72
CA GLN A 107 12.36 -10.95 -14.36
C GLN A 107 12.75 -9.85 -13.39
N ARG A 108 13.67 -8.97 -13.79
CA ARG A 108 13.90 -7.70 -13.11
C ARG A 108 12.88 -6.71 -13.65
N ARG A 109 11.90 -6.37 -12.81
CA ARG A 109 10.80 -5.46 -13.15
C ARG A 109 11.25 -4.01 -13.00
N LEU A 110 10.72 -3.15 -13.85
CA LEU A 110 10.82 -1.71 -13.76
C LEU A 110 9.41 -1.14 -13.54
N ALA A 111 9.32 0.08 -13.04
CA ALA A 111 8.06 0.78 -12.88
C ALA A 111 8.16 2.22 -13.40
N HIS A 112 7.02 2.73 -13.85
CA HIS A 112 6.82 4.15 -14.09
C HIS A 112 5.82 4.65 -13.05
N ILE A 113 6.23 5.63 -12.23
CA ILE A 113 5.39 6.21 -11.19
C ILE A 113 4.86 7.54 -11.71
N VAL A 114 3.54 7.71 -11.64
CA VAL A 114 2.84 8.91 -12.06
C VAL A 114 2.04 9.41 -10.86
N ILE A 115 2.24 10.68 -10.50
CA ILE A 115 1.48 11.36 -9.47
C ILE A 115 0.91 12.63 -10.10
N SER A 116 -0.40 12.85 -9.92
CA SER A 116 -1.04 14.13 -10.21
C SER A 116 -1.65 14.71 -8.95
N VAL A 117 -1.37 15.98 -8.73
CA VAL A 117 -2.02 16.81 -7.70
C VAL A 117 -3.03 17.71 -8.38
N ALA A 118 -4.14 17.95 -7.71
CA ALA A 118 -5.18 18.84 -8.19
C ALA A 118 -5.60 19.77 -7.07
N GLU A 119 -6.12 20.92 -7.45
CA GLU A 119 -6.71 21.86 -6.53
C GLU A 119 -8.10 21.36 -6.10
N ARG A 120 -8.39 21.42 -4.80
CA ARG A 120 -9.73 21.15 -4.29
C ARG A 120 -10.57 22.42 -4.49
N ALA A 121 -11.51 22.38 -5.45
CA ALA A 121 -12.49 23.45 -5.57
C ALA A 121 -13.26 23.56 -4.24
N GLN A 122 -13.20 24.73 -3.61
CA GLN A 122 -13.86 24.96 -2.34
C GLN A 122 -15.39 24.89 -2.53
N ALA A 123 -15.98 23.75 -2.16
CA ALA A 123 -17.30 23.76 -1.57
C ALA A 123 -17.05 24.04 -0.09
N GLY A 124 -17.37 25.27 0.36
CA GLY A 124 -17.25 25.65 1.76
C GLY A 124 -18.04 24.70 2.66
N ASP A 125 -17.43 24.38 3.79
CA ASP A 125 -17.97 23.59 4.91
C ASP A 125 -18.25 22.11 4.63
N LEU A 126 -18.02 21.27 5.65
CA LEU A 126 -17.94 19.79 5.67
C LEU A 126 -16.53 19.28 5.30
N VAL A 127 -15.64 18.92 6.24
CA VAL A 127 -15.85 18.33 7.56
C VAL A 127 -14.64 18.64 8.43
N GLU A 128 -14.93 18.97 9.67
CA GLU A 128 -13.99 19.19 10.77
C GLU A 128 -13.01 18.03 10.95
N ARG A 129 -11.84 18.41 11.46
CA ARG A 129 -10.82 17.59 12.09
C ARG A 129 -11.43 16.44 12.90
N VAL A 130 -10.97 15.22 12.65
CA VAL A 130 -10.96 14.17 13.68
C VAL A 130 -9.52 13.67 13.79
N GLU A 131 -8.76 14.38 14.61
CA GLU A 131 -7.54 13.86 15.20
C GLU A 131 -7.89 12.89 16.34
N GLY A 132 -7.21 11.74 16.36
CA GLY A 132 -6.76 11.11 17.60
C GLY A 132 -7.76 10.29 18.39
N ASP A 133 -7.68 8.96 18.24
CA ASP A 133 -7.82 8.10 19.41
C ASP A 133 -6.69 7.06 19.45
N SER A 134 -5.68 7.40 20.24
CA SER A 134 -4.61 6.53 20.72
C SER A 134 -4.52 6.69 22.22
N ALA A 135 -5.48 6.15 22.99
CA ALA A 135 -5.26 5.79 24.39
C ALA A 135 -6.43 4.99 24.97
N ALA A 136 -6.35 3.65 24.93
CA ALA A 136 -7.13 2.82 25.84
C ALA A 136 -6.24 1.79 26.53
N LYS A 137 -5.91 2.06 27.79
CA LYS A 137 -5.45 1.07 28.78
C LYS A 137 -5.80 1.60 30.20
N PRO A 138 -5.97 0.74 31.22
CA PRO A 138 -7.15 -0.09 31.46
C PRO A 138 -7.69 0.04 32.91
N ALA A 139 -8.97 -0.25 33.16
CA ALA A 139 -9.58 -0.48 34.49
C ALA A 139 -11.02 -1.00 34.26
N LYS A 140 -11.59 -2.03 34.92
CA LYS A 140 -11.34 -2.76 36.17
C LYS A 140 -11.90 -4.18 36.04
N LYS A 141 -11.29 -5.13 36.76
CA LYS A 141 -11.82 -6.46 37.07
C LYS A 141 -13.14 -6.36 37.85
N ALA A 142 -14.11 -7.22 37.55
CA ALA A 142 -15.05 -7.76 38.53
C ALA A 142 -15.42 -9.21 38.19
N ALA A 143 -14.96 -10.10 39.09
CA ALA A 143 -15.49 -11.39 39.52
C ALA A 143 -16.07 -12.42 38.53
N ALA A 144 -15.48 -13.62 38.64
CA ALA A 144 -15.93 -14.89 38.11
C ALA A 144 -17.29 -15.35 38.68
N LYS A 145 -18.06 -16.09 37.86
CA LYS A 145 -18.89 -17.20 38.34
C LYS A 145 -18.70 -18.41 37.43
N LYS A 146 -17.95 -19.40 37.94
CA LYS A 146 -17.92 -20.78 37.43
C LYS A 146 -19.14 -21.52 37.98
N THR A 147 -19.92 -22.14 37.11
CA THR A 147 -20.76 -23.32 37.41
C THR A 147 -20.79 -24.13 36.12
N ALA A 148 -19.97 -25.18 36.02
CA ALA A 148 -20.25 -26.55 36.44
C ALA A 148 -20.74 -27.40 35.26
N ALA A 149 -19.87 -28.37 34.95
CA ALA A 149 -20.01 -29.50 34.05
C ALA A 149 -21.44 -30.00 33.75
N LYS A 150 -21.70 -30.28 32.47
CA LYS A 150 -22.37 -31.53 32.08
C LYS A 150 -21.65 -32.15 30.87
N LYS A 151 -21.45 -33.45 31.00
CA LYS A 151 -20.49 -34.32 30.32
C LYS A 151 -21.23 -35.16 29.27
N ALA A 152 -20.80 -35.04 28.00
CA ALA A 152 -20.65 -36.10 26.97
C ALA A 152 -21.91 -36.93 26.56
N PRO A 153 -21.88 -37.75 25.47
CA PRO A 153 -20.72 -38.11 24.66
C PRO A 153 -20.89 -38.11 23.12
N ALA A 154 -19.73 -37.94 22.47
CA ALA A 154 -19.49 -38.32 21.09
C ALA A 154 -19.66 -39.85 20.91
N LYS A 155 -20.42 -40.24 19.88
CA LYS A 155 -20.56 -41.62 19.43
C LYS A 155 -19.35 -42.00 18.56
N LYS A 156 -18.45 -42.83 19.12
CA LYS A 156 -17.52 -43.67 18.35
C LYS A 156 -18.32 -44.83 17.75
N THR A 157 -18.15 -45.10 16.46
CA THR A 157 -18.23 -46.46 15.92
C THR A 157 -16.84 -46.84 15.46
N ALA A 158 -16.25 -47.81 16.14
CA ALA A 158 -15.03 -48.49 15.77
C ALA A 158 -15.41 -49.85 15.19
N ALA A 159 -14.89 -50.20 14.02
CA ALA A 159 -14.62 -51.60 13.67
C ALA A 159 -13.53 -51.69 12.58
N LYS A 160 -12.33 -52.08 13.04
CA LYS A 160 -11.41 -53.10 12.49
C LYS A 160 -11.15 -53.11 10.97
N LYS A 161 -9.92 -53.00 10.47
CA LYS A 161 -8.83 -54.00 10.65
C LYS A 161 -7.45 -53.38 10.32
N ALA A 162 -6.47 -53.61 11.19
CA ALA A 162 -5.03 -53.70 10.88
C ALA A 162 -4.65 -55.22 10.89
N PRO A 163 -3.43 -55.69 10.53
CA PRO A 163 -2.18 -54.94 10.43
C PRO A 163 -1.24 -55.31 9.26
N ALA A 164 -0.17 -54.52 9.18
CA ALA A 164 1.01 -54.72 8.36
C ALA A 164 1.70 -56.08 8.56
N LYS A 165 2.24 -56.64 7.47
CA LYS A 165 3.31 -57.65 7.51
C LYS A 165 4.62 -56.99 7.05
N LYS A 166 5.55 -56.83 7.99
CA LYS A 166 6.99 -56.97 7.71
C LYS A 166 7.33 -58.44 7.95
N SER A 167 8.00 -59.08 6.99
CA SER A 167 8.87 -60.21 7.27
C SER A 167 9.95 -60.28 6.19
N ALA A 168 11.19 -60.25 6.66
CA ALA A 168 12.40 -60.39 5.90
C ALA A 168 12.63 -61.85 5.42
N LYS A 169 13.58 -61.99 4.49
CA LYS A 169 14.44 -63.16 4.21
C LYS A 169 13.88 -64.22 3.23
N LYS A 170 14.39 -64.24 1.99
CA LYS A 170 15.53 -65.07 1.54
C LYS A 170 16.01 -64.57 0.18
#